data_AF-A0A4R8TER3-F1
#
_entry.id   AF-A0A4R8TER3-F1
#
_cell.length_a   1.000
_cell.length_b   1.000
_cell.length_c   1.000
_cell.angle_alpha   90.00
_cell.angle_beta   90.00
_cell.angle_gamma   90.00
#
_symmetry.space_group_name_H-M   'P 1'
#
loop_
_entity.id
_entity.type
_entity.pdbx_description
1 polymer ?
#
loop_
_entity_poly.entity_id
_entity_poly.type
_entity_poly.pdbx_seq_one_letter_code
_entity_poly.pdbx_strand_id
1 'polypeptide(L)'
;MVEFLELPRELRDMIYEHYVVVQGGYVYDFASNTLKGADGKPIHYALLLTCKTIACEMKGLALGANVLHFSTFYSDEHRTIAGRLDLIADRQANHMGHKVSDLAIHQLLPRALILPDDIWEELHETHPRFQPYLTALKEGLVMEHGWPETNGEAPSAFRHFTRSVLQAVVRNQHRLDPEQFAHFDQVWYMQAPPPYLGSYNERLSTLEKSSNEKILGVNLALWEVPTSSEVEDMICAMGKAVACDMFNCWHADYANRYSYPRKTGKHRFSAAAVAIRFLNSLPREPRCSIRNIVLNEDRVGVAYAEAHGLGLIPHCKENPQLRIERRVDMWRTVFRSSTLEFFAPTEGEDGGIYGLDITQPVALWVMEALELEPAGMPPGSFTLVLDGDRTSGEAFRSVVLRDAELQKASELLLERKVMPHLPVRGVKTPPWYVFEGFPQAVQDLVAGDSIVSCTFDVSHDWDLEQMAELLIEQNKHVTDWEDWKVEVCGNSEHEREFHPEPPYPSFESIVGETTLDDYNFHMPRDVVVRTPEEGRSALRNTEYFGKCSVDGEPPSLMDWK
;
A
#
# COMPACT_ATOMS: atom_id res chain seq x y z
N MET A 1 -53.69 -11.57 -28.40
CA MET A 1 -52.52 -11.81 -27.53
C MET A 1 -51.39 -11.07 -28.21
N VAL A 2 -50.79 -10.08 -27.58
CA VAL A 2 -49.65 -9.35 -28.18
C VAL A 2 -48.40 -10.20 -27.92
N GLU A 3 -47.66 -10.53 -28.97
CA GLU A 3 -46.41 -11.28 -28.80
C GLU A 3 -45.32 -10.37 -28.21
N PHE A 4 -44.40 -10.92 -27.42
CA PHE A 4 -43.40 -10.12 -26.70
C PHE A 4 -42.54 -9.23 -27.63
N LEU A 5 -42.15 -9.74 -28.80
CA LEU A 5 -41.36 -8.98 -29.79
C LEU A 5 -42.19 -7.96 -30.59
N GLU A 6 -43.52 -7.97 -30.46
CA GLU A 6 -44.40 -6.95 -31.04
C GLU A 6 -44.53 -5.71 -30.14
N LEU A 7 -44.11 -5.81 -28.86
CA LEU A 7 -44.03 -4.65 -27.97
C LEU A 7 -43.04 -3.63 -28.53
N PRO A 8 -43.24 -2.31 -28.38
CA PRO A 8 -42.24 -1.29 -28.69
C PRO A 8 -40.91 -1.56 -27.99
N ARG A 9 -39.80 -1.12 -28.61
CA ARG A 9 -38.44 -1.36 -28.12
C ARG A 9 -38.24 -0.85 -26.70
N GLU A 10 -38.81 0.31 -26.39
CA GLU A 10 -38.73 0.97 -25.09
C GLU A 10 -39.36 0.11 -23.99
N LEU A 11 -40.52 -0.50 -24.26
CA LEU A 11 -41.18 -1.40 -23.31
C LEU A 11 -40.39 -2.70 -23.14
N ARG A 12 -39.79 -3.22 -24.22
CA ARG A 12 -38.91 -4.41 -24.12
C ARG A 12 -37.68 -4.10 -23.27
N ASP A 13 -37.06 -2.93 -23.44
CA ASP A 13 -35.90 -2.52 -22.66
C ASP A 13 -36.21 -2.39 -21.16
N MET A 14 -37.36 -1.81 -20.81
CA MET A 14 -37.84 -1.79 -19.42
C MET A 14 -38.04 -3.19 -18.85
N ILE A 15 -38.59 -4.12 -19.64
CA ILE A 15 -38.79 -5.51 -19.21
C ILE A 15 -37.45 -6.23 -19.05
N TYR A 16 -36.52 -6.05 -20.01
CA TYR A 16 -35.19 -6.65 -19.95
C TYR A 16 -34.40 -6.15 -18.75
N GLU A 17 -34.46 -4.85 -18.46
CA GLU A 17 -33.81 -4.24 -17.30
C GLU A 17 -34.39 -4.81 -16.01
N HIS A 18 -35.72 -4.82 -15.86
CA HIS A 18 -36.37 -5.43 -14.70
C HIS A 18 -36.01 -6.91 -14.50
N TYR A 19 -35.78 -7.64 -15.59
CA TYR A 19 -35.42 -9.05 -15.56
C TYR A 19 -33.99 -9.30 -15.06
N VAL A 20 -33.05 -8.38 -15.31
CA VAL A 20 -31.63 -8.56 -14.91
C VAL A 20 -31.24 -7.78 -13.66
N VAL A 21 -31.99 -6.76 -13.26
CA VAL A 21 -31.67 -5.96 -12.07
C VAL A 21 -31.92 -6.78 -10.81
N VAL A 22 -30.92 -6.86 -9.95
CA VAL A 22 -31.00 -7.48 -8.63
C VAL A 22 -30.78 -6.40 -7.58
N GLN A 23 -31.63 -6.40 -6.53
CA GLN A 23 -31.45 -5.50 -5.41
C GLN A 23 -30.09 -5.75 -4.73
N GLY A 24 -29.28 -4.71 -4.60
CA GLY A 24 -27.90 -4.83 -4.11
C GLY A 24 -26.87 -5.24 -5.17
N GLY A 25 -27.28 -5.41 -6.43
CA GLY A 25 -26.39 -5.70 -7.54
C GLY A 25 -25.85 -7.13 -7.57
N TYR A 26 -24.66 -7.29 -8.17
CA TYR A 26 -23.98 -8.57 -8.31
C TYR A 26 -22.74 -8.63 -7.46
N VAL A 27 -22.53 -9.76 -6.78
CA VAL A 27 -21.35 -10.04 -5.97
C VAL A 27 -20.47 -11.06 -6.69
N TYR A 28 -19.20 -10.75 -6.81
CA TYR A 28 -18.21 -11.65 -7.41
C TYR A 28 -17.68 -12.64 -6.37
N ASP A 29 -17.76 -13.93 -6.71
CA ASP A 29 -17.18 -15.02 -5.96
C ASP A 29 -15.91 -15.49 -6.68
N PHE A 30 -14.77 -15.16 -6.10
CA PHE A 30 -13.46 -15.47 -6.66
C PHE A 30 -13.18 -16.98 -6.74
N ALA A 31 -13.65 -17.76 -5.75
CA ALA A 31 -13.36 -19.19 -5.69
C ALA A 31 -14.06 -19.95 -6.82
N SER A 32 -15.31 -19.56 -7.14
CA SER A 32 -16.04 -20.12 -8.28
C SER A 32 -15.78 -19.38 -9.60
N ASN A 33 -15.13 -18.21 -9.56
CA ASN A 33 -14.98 -17.30 -10.70
C ASN A 33 -16.35 -16.95 -11.33
N THR A 34 -17.35 -16.65 -10.50
CA THR A 34 -18.71 -16.34 -10.97
C THR A 34 -19.28 -15.09 -10.30
N LEU A 35 -20.21 -14.43 -11.00
CA LEU A 35 -21.08 -13.41 -10.42
C LEU A 35 -22.38 -14.06 -9.95
N LYS A 36 -22.83 -13.65 -8.76
CA LYS A 36 -24.12 -14.04 -8.16
C LYS A 36 -24.91 -12.79 -7.82
N GLY A 37 -26.24 -12.89 -7.74
CA GLY A 37 -27.04 -11.82 -7.15
C GLY A 37 -26.63 -11.57 -5.70
N ALA A 38 -26.72 -10.33 -5.22
CA ALA A 38 -26.49 -10.01 -3.81
C ALA A 38 -27.44 -10.75 -2.85
N ASP A 39 -28.57 -11.26 -3.36
CA ASP A 39 -29.47 -12.17 -2.66
C ASP A 39 -28.98 -13.64 -2.58
N GLY A 40 -27.76 -13.91 -3.08
CA GLY A 40 -27.14 -15.22 -3.14
C GLY A 40 -27.66 -16.12 -4.28
N LYS A 41 -28.60 -15.63 -5.11
CA LYS A 41 -29.18 -16.44 -6.19
C LYS A 41 -28.33 -16.38 -7.46
N PRO A 42 -28.38 -17.42 -8.32
CA PRO A 42 -27.76 -17.37 -9.64
C PRO A 42 -28.38 -16.29 -10.53
N ILE A 43 -27.57 -15.66 -11.37
CA ILE A 43 -28.06 -14.73 -12.40
C ILE A 43 -28.79 -15.53 -13.48
N HIS A 44 -30.09 -15.26 -13.68
CA HIS A 44 -30.92 -16.02 -14.60
C HIS A 44 -30.79 -15.54 -16.05
N TYR A 45 -30.13 -16.32 -16.92
CA TYR A 45 -29.99 -16.00 -18.35
C TYR A 45 -31.08 -16.60 -19.25
N ALA A 46 -32.14 -17.20 -18.69
CA ALA A 46 -33.14 -17.95 -19.46
C ALA A 46 -33.76 -17.12 -20.60
N LEU A 47 -34.13 -15.86 -20.34
CA LEU A 47 -34.67 -14.96 -21.35
C LEU A 47 -33.65 -14.65 -22.47
N LEU A 48 -32.38 -14.45 -22.11
CA LEU A 48 -31.29 -14.18 -23.06
C LEU A 48 -31.03 -15.37 -24.00
N LEU A 49 -31.39 -16.59 -23.57
CA LEU A 49 -31.20 -17.82 -24.31
C LEU A 49 -32.40 -18.22 -25.20
N THR A 50 -33.49 -17.46 -25.21
CA THR A 50 -34.69 -17.84 -25.98
C THR A 50 -34.54 -17.64 -27.48
N CYS A 51 -33.98 -16.50 -27.93
CA CYS A 51 -33.73 -16.23 -29.34
C CYS A 51 -32.62 -15.19 -29.57
N LYS A 52 -32.10 -15.15 -30.80
CA LYS A 52 -31.01 -14.24 -31.19
C LYS A 52 -31.38 -12.76 -31.05
N THR A 53 -32.63 -12.39 -31.35
CA THR A 53 -33.09 -11.00 -31.23
C THR A 53 -32.98 -10.55 -29.79
N ILE A 54 -33.55 -11.30 -28.84
CA ILE A 54 -33.49 -11.00 -27.41
C ILE A 54 -32.03 -10.98 -26.92
N ALA A 55 -31.22 -11.95 -27.35
CA ALA A 55 -29.80 -12.00 -27.00
C ALA A 55 -29.02 -10.75 -27.45
N CYS A 56 -29.24 -10.29 -28.68
CA CYS A 56 -28.64 -9.06 -29.20
C CYS A 56 -29.14 -7.83 -28.45
N GLU A 57 -30.45 -7.79 -28.17
CA GLU A 57 -31.15 -6.70 -27.52
C GLU A 57 -30.75 -6.50 -26.05
N MET A 58 -30.41 -7.58 -25.34
CA MET A 58 -30.00 -7.60 -23.93
C MET A 58 -28.48 -7.58 -23.74
N LYS A 59 -27.69 -7.47 -24.82
CA LYS A 59 -26.23 -7.55 -24.78
C LYS A 59 -25.65 -6.48 -23.85
N GLY A 60 -24.88 -6.90 -22.85
CA GLY A 60 -24.24 -6.01 -21.87
C GLY A 60 -25.16 -5.46 -20.78
N LEU A 61 -26.48 -5.61 -20.91
CA LEU A 61 -27.47 -5.01 -20.01
C LEU A 61 -27.31 -5.47 -18.56
N ALA A 62 -27.06 -6.76 -18.33
CA ALA A 62 -26.90 -7.31 -16.99
C ALA A 62 -25.76 -6.65 -16.21
N LEU A 63 -24.63 -6.37 -16.86
CA LEU A 63 -23.47 -5.71 -16.25
C LEU A 63 -23.63 -4.19 -16.18
N GLY A 64 -24.37 -3.59 -17.12
CA GLY A 64 -24.59 -2.15 -17.15
C GLY A 64 -25.66 -1.66 -16.18
N ALA A 65 -26.66 -2.49 -15.88
CA ALA A 65 -27.78 -2.15 -15.00
C ALA A 65 -27.53 -2.48 -13.52
N ASN A 66 -26.48 -3.25 -13.20
CA ASN A 66 -26.16 -3.67 -11.83
C ASN A 66 -24.80 -3.11 -11.39
N VAL A 67 -24.70 -2.80 -10.10
CA VAL A 67 -23.42 -2.53 -9.43
C VAL A 67 -22.70 -3.87 -9.22
N LEU A 68 -21.41 -3.93 -9.52
CA LEU A 68 -20.58 -5.10 -9.25
C LEU A 68 -19.79 -4.92 -7.96
N HIS A 69 -19.89 -5.88 -7.05
CA HIS A 69 -19.23 -5.86 -5.76
C HIS A 69 -18.09 -6.88 -5.73
N PHE A 70 -16.91 -6.43 -5.33
CA PHE A 70 -15.73 -7.25 -5.07
C PHE A 70 -15.28 -7.02 -3.63
N SER A 71 -14.78 -8.06 -2.99
CA SER A 71 -14.25 -7.99 -1.62
C SER A 71 -12.84 -8.55 -1.57
N THR A 72 -12.14 -8.33 -0.46
CA THR A 72 -10.83 -8.95 -0.25
C THR A 72 -10.95 -10.47 -0.33
N PHE A 73 -9.93 -11.11 -0.90
CA PHE A 73 -9.96 -12.55 -1.15
C PHE A 73 -8.89 -13.30 -0.37
N TYR A 74 -9.33 -14.36 0.29
CA TYR A 74 -8.50 -15.33 0.99
C TYR A 74 -8.91 -16.75 0.61
N SER A 75 -7.93 -17.62 0.37
CA SER A 75 -8.10 -19.06 0.49
C SER A 75 -6.77 -19.70 0.91
N ASP A 76 -6.84 -20.86 1.55
CA ASP A 76 -5.62 -21.58 1.99
C ASP A 76 -4.68 -21.90 0.82
N GLU A 77 -5.24 -22.14 -0.37
CA GLU A 77 -4.49 -22.36 -1.60
C GLU A 77 -3.73 -21.11 -2.06
N HIS A 78 -4.36 -19.94 -2.02
CA HIS A 78 -3.79 -18.69 -2.54
C HIS A 78 -2.96 -17.93 -1.49
N ARG A 79 -3.09 -18.28 -0.21
CA ARG A 79 -2.37 -17.65 0.91
C ARG A 79 -0.85 -17.62 0.70
N THR A 80 -0.25 -18.75 0.35
CA THR A 80 1.21 -18.82 0.13
C THR A 80 1.64 -18.02 -1.11
N ILE A 81 0.78 -17.95 -2.14
CA ILE A 81 1.04 -17.15 -3.34
C ILE A 81 1.03 -15.66 -2.97
N ALA A 82 -0.02 -15.20 -2.27
CA ALA A 82 -0.15 -13.82 -1.81
C ALA A 82 1.01 -13.41 -0.89
N GLY A 83 1.36 -14.24 0.09
CA GLY A 83 2.47 -13.94 1.01
C GLY A 83 3.83 -13.89 0.31
N ARG A 84 4.07 -14.76 -0.68
CA ARG A 84 5.30 -14.69 -1.49
C ARG A 84 5.33 -13.47 -2.39
N LEU A 85 4.19 -13.06 -2.96
CA LEU A 85 4.08 -11.81 -3.72
C LEU A 85 4.41 -10.61 -2.84
N ASP A 86 3.90 -10.60 -1.60
CA ASP A 86 4.19 -9.56 -0.62
C ASP A 86 5.70 -9.47 -0.34
N LEU A 87 6.39 -10.59 -0.21
CA LEU A 87 7.85 -10.63 -0.06
C LEU A 87 8.59 -10.07 -1.27
N ILE A 88 8.11 -10.34 -2.50
CA ILE A 88 8.71 -9.76 -3.71
C ILE A 88 8.57 -8.24 -3.67
N ALA A 89 7.37 -7.75 -3.36
CA ALA A 89 7.07 -6.33 -3.24
C ALA A 89 7.91 -5.67 -2.14
N ASP A 90 8.02 -6.31 -0.98
CA ASP A 90 8.85 -5.91 0.16
C ASP A 90 10.32 -5.78 -0.25
N ARG A 91 10.89 -6.80 -0.90
CA ARG A 91 12.30 -6.78 -1.31
C ARG A 91 12.60 -5.78 -2.39
N GLN A 92 11.71 -5.62 -3.36
CA GLN A 92 11.89 -4.61 -4.39
C GLN A 92 11.79 -3.20 -3.79
N ALA A 93 10.84 -2.95 -2.88
CA ALA A 93 10.72 -1.68 -2.17
C ALA A 93 11.96 -1.38 -1.29
N ASN A 94 12.44 -2.37 -0.53
CA ASN A 94 13.66 -2.24 0.28
C ASN A 94 14.87 -1.95 -0.60
N HIS A 95 14.99 -2.63 -1.75
CA HIS A 95 16.03 -2.37 -2.73
C HIS A 95 15.99 -0.94 -3.28
N MET A 96 14.79 -0.41 -3.48
CA MET A 96 14.54 0.95 -3.94
C MET A 96 14.54 1.97 -2.79
N GLY A 97 14.93 1.60 -1.56
CA GLY A 97 15.06 2.54 -0.45
C GLY A 97 13.75 3.07 0.13
N HIS A 98 12.64 2.33 -0.03
CA HIS A 98 11.30 2.79 0.38
C HIS A 98 10.94 2.56 1.85
N LYS A 99 11.63 1.66 2.52
CA LYS A 99 11.17 1.06 3.79
C LYS A 99 12.18 1.14 4.92
N VAL A 100 13.44 1.37 4.61
CA VAL A 100 14.51 1.40 5.59
C VAL A 100 14.91 2.87 5.75
N SER A 101 14.69 3.47 6.93
CA SER A 101 15.06 4.88 7.23
C SER A 101 16.52 5.18 6.91
N ASP A 102 17.35 4.15 7.02
CA ASP A 102 18.77 4.23 6.79
C ASP A 102 19.11 4.15 5.30
N LEU A 103 18.16 3.96 4.38
CA LEU A 103 18.44 3.72 2.95
C LEU A 103 17.67 4.67 2.04
N ALA A 104 18.11 5.92 1.93
CA ALA A 104 17.62 6.82 0.89
C ALA A 104 18.41 6.63 -0.43
N ILE A 105 17.88 7.15 -1.55
CA ILE A 105 18.49 7.04 -2.89
C ILE A 105 19.96 7.52 -2.91
N HIS A 106 20.35 8.44 -2.02
CA HIS A 106 21.74 8.90 -1.87
C HIS A 106 22.72 7.82 -1.37
N GLN A 107 22.20 6.70 -0.85
CA GLN A 107 22.96 5.49 -0.54
C GLN A 107 22.85 4.44 -1.65
N LEU A 108 21.77 4.47 -2.43
CA LEU A 108 21.58 3.61 -3.61
C LEU A 108 22.45 4.06 -4.79
N LEU A 109 22.65 5.36 -4.97
CA LEU A 109 23.70 5.93 -5.80
C LEU A 109 24.94 6.08 -4.92
N PRO A 110 25.97 5.21 -5.03
CA PRO A 110 27.18 5.37 -4.25
C PRO A 110 27.68 6.80 -4.40
N ARG A 111 28.14 7.42 -3.30
CA ARG A 111 28.85 8.72 -3.37
C ARG A 111 29.96 8.75 -4.42
N ALA A 112 30.50 7.58 -4.75
CA ALA A 112 31.52 7.40 -5.76
C ALA A 112 30.98 7.29 -7.20
N LEU A 113 29.71 6.98 -7.43
CA LEU A 113 29.15 6.81 -8.78
C LEU A 113 28.88 8.16 -9.42
N ILE A 114 29.76 8.55 -10.35
CA ILE A 114 29.65 9.82 -11.06
C ILE A 114 28.78 9.62 -12.31
N LEU A 115 27.61 10.28 -12.35
CA LEU A 115 26.75 10.29 -13.52
C LEU A 115 27.10 11.47 -14.45
N PRO A 116 27.18 11.27 -15.78
CA PRO A 116 27.25 12.33 -16.77
C PRO A 116 26.14 13.38 -16.62
N ASP A 117 26.44 14.65 -16.92
CA ASP A 117 25.50 15.77 -16.77
C ASP A 117 24.22 15.60 -17.58
N ASP A 118 24.29 15.01 -18.78
CA ASP A 118 23.13 14.76 -19.63
C ASP A 118 22.17 13.72 -19.03
N ILE A 119 22.66 12.79 -18.20
CA ILE A 119 21.79 11.86 -17.47
C ILE A 119 21.07 12.60 -16.35
N TRP A 120 21.76 13.51 -15.65
CA TRP A 120 21.10 14.36 -14.65
C TRP A 120 20.02 15.24 -15.30
N GLU A 121 20.31 15.84 -16.45
CA GLU A 121 19.34 16.62 -17.24
C GLU A 121 18.13 15.75 -17.63
N GLU A 122 18.34 14.52 -18.11
CA GLU A 122 17.25 13.59 -18.40
C GLU A 122 16.38 13.31 -17.15
N LEU A 123 16.99 13.02 -16.00
CA LEU A 123 16.26 12.74 -14.76
C LEU A 123 15.47 13.97 -14.29
N HIS A 124 16.06 15.15 -14.42
CA HIS A 124 15.42 16.42 -14.14
C HIS A 124 14.20 16.65 -15.05
N GLU A 125 14.33 16.43 -16.36
CA GLU A 125 13.24 16.59 -17.33
C GLU A 125 12.11 15.59 -17.12
N THR A 126 12.45 14.34 -16.79
CA THR A 126 11.47 13.25 -16.62
C THR A 126 10.76 13.27 -15.28
N HIS A 127 11.38 13.85 -14.24
CA HIS A 127 10.85 13.89 -12.87
C HIS A 127 10.83 15.30 -12.28
N PRO A 128 10.06 16.25 -12.86
CA PRO A 128 10.03 17.65 -12.42
C PRO A 128 9.60 17.81 -10.95
N ARG A 129 8.72 16.92 -10.45
CA ARG A 129 8.26 16.88 -9.06
C ARG A 129 9.40 16.62 -8.07
N PHE A 130 10.41 15.84 -8.47
CA PHE A 130 11.53 15.44 -7.64
C PHE A 130 12.81 16.28 -7.89
N GLN A 131 12.68 17.42 -8.58
CA GLN A 131 13.79 18.33 -8.90
C GLN A 131 14.64 18.73 -7.69
N PRO A 132 14.08 19.23 -6.57
CA PRO A 132 14.88 19.60 -5.40
C PRO A 132 15.69 18.41 -4.85
N TYR A 133 15.10 17.22 -4.90
CA TYR A 133 15.74 15.99 -4.46
C TYR A 133 16.90 15.59 -5.38
N LEU A 134 16.68 15.61 -6.70
CA LEU A 134 17.71 15.33 -7.70
C LEU A 134 18.88 16.32 -7.61
N THR A 135 18.61 17.61 -7.38
CA THR A 135 19.66 18.62 -7.17
C THR A 135 20.48 18.31 -5.92
N ALA A 136 19.83 18.01 -4.80
CA ALA A 136 20.53 17.63 -3.56
C ALA A 136 21.39 16.37 -3.76
N LEU A 137 20.89 15.37 -4.49
CA LEU A 137 21.65 14.17 -4.85
C LEU A 137 22.89 14.50 -5.69
N LYS A 138 22.72 15.32 -6.75
CA LYS A 138 23.80 15.70 -7.66
C LYS A 138 24.93 16.46 -6.96
N GLU A 139 24.58 17.35 -6.03
CA GLU A 139 25.53 18.17 -5.28
C GLU A 139 26.28 17.38 -4.19
N GLY A 140 25.99 16.08 -4.04
CA GLY A 140 26.59 15.25 -2.99
C GLY A 140 26.22 15.74 -1.59
N LEU A 141 25.15 16.54 -1.49
CA LEU A 141 24.56 16.95 -0.23
C LEU A 141 23.97 15.70 0.41
N VAL A 142 24.82 15.03 1.20
CA VAL A 142 24.30 14.23 2.29
C VAL A 142 23.75 15.22 3.27
N MET A 143 22.47 15.48 3.12
CA MET A 143 21.65 15.92 4.22
C MET A 143 21.95 14.90 5.32
N GLU A 144 22.70 15.29 6.37
CA GLU A 144 23.02 14.45 7.56
C GLU A 144 21.76 13.98 8.31
N HIS A 145 20.60 14.15 7.68
CA HIS A 145 19.35 14.61 8.24
C HIS A 145 18.15 14.09 7.43
N GLY A 146 18.33 13.03 6.63
CA GLY A 146 17.25 12.16 6.12
C GLY A 146 16.09 12.86 5.41
N TRP A 147 15.97 12.66 4.11
CA TRP A 147 14.70 12.96 3.46
C TRP A 147 13.60 12.02 3.99
N PRO A 148 12.32 12.42 3.92
CA PRO A 148 11.22 11.49 4.13
C PRO A 148 11.40 10.21 3.31
N GLU A 149 10.97 9.05 3.83
CA GLU A 149 11.03 7.76 3.10
C GLU A 149 10.44 7.84 1.68
N THR A 150 9.57 8.84 1.43
CA THR A 150 8.96 9.11 0.13
C THR A 150 9.13 10.54 -0.39
N ASN A 151 10.03 11.34 0.20
CA ASN A 151 10.09 12.80 0.02
C ASN A 151 8.76 13.52 0.30
N GLY A 152 7.92 12.93 1.16
CA GLY A 152 6.59 13.43 1.48
C GLY A 152 5.56 13.19 0.37
N GLU A 153 5.95 12.50 -0.71
CA GLU A 153 5.03 12.10 -1.77
C GLU A 153 4.32 10.78 -1.44
N ALA A 154 3.26 10.47 -2.19
CA ALA A 154 2.62 9.15 -2.12
C ALA A 154 3.67 8.04 -2.36
N PRO A 155 3.68 6.94 -1.58
CA PRO A 155 4.69 5.89 -1.71
C PRO A 155 4.79 5.30 -3.12
N SER A 156 3.67 5.16 -3.84
CA SER A 156 3.67 4.69 -5.22
C SER A 156 4.36 5.63 -6.20
N ALA A 157 4.15 6.95 -6.07
CA ALA A 157 4.83 7.98 -6.85
C ALA A 157 6.35 7.93 -6.62
N PHE A 158 6.76 7.84 -5.35
CA PHE A 158 8.17 7.70 -5.03
C PHE A 158 8.74 6.37 -5.59
N ARG A 159 7.99 5.25 -5.53
CA ARG A 159 8.44 3.95 -6.09
C ARG A 159 8.68 4.03 -7.58
N HIS A 160 7.80 4.74 -8.28
CA HIS A 160 7.94 4.97 -9.70
C HIS A 160 9.19 5.81 -10.01
N PHE A 161 9.39 6.91 -9.27
CA PHE A 161 10.57 7.76 -9.38
C PHE A 161 11.86 6.99 -9.15
N THR A 162 12.00 6.30 -8.01
CA THR A 162 13.22 5.55 -7.68
C THR A 162 13.53 4.48 -8.71
N ARG A 163 12.50 3.73 -9.14
CA ARG A 163 12.66 2.73 -10.21
C ARG A 163 13.18 3.37 -11.49
N SER A 164 12.63 4.52 -11.89
CA SER A 164 13.04 5.23 -13.10
C SER A 164 14.49 5.72 -13.02
N VAL A 165 14.91 6.27 -11.87
CA VAL A 165 16.30 6.68 -11.62
C VAL A 165 17.24 5.49 -11.77
N LEU A 166 16.96 4.38 -11.07
CA LEU A 166 17.82 3.19 -11.14
C LEU A 166 17.88 2.59 -12.55
N GLN A 167 16.75 2.57 -13.27
CA GLN A 167 16.70 2.12 -14.67
C GLN A 167 17.54 3.01 -15.59
N ALA A 168 17.51 4.34 -15.40
CA ALA A 168 18.32 5.27 -16.19
C ALA A 168 19.82 5.00 -15.99
N VAL A 169 20.25 4.72 -14.76
CA VAL A 169 21.64 4.37 -14.44
C VAL A 169 22.04 3.04 -15.07
N VAL A 170 21.24 1.98 -14.88
CA VAL A 170 21.52 0.65 -15.47
C VAL A 170 21.57 0.70 -17.00
N ARG A 171 20.65 1.43 -17.63
CA ARG A 171 20.62 1.60 -19.10
C ARG A 171 21.88 2.30 -19.62
N ASN A 172 22.46 3.21 -18.83
CA ASN A 172 23.66 3.96 -19.20
C ASN A 172 24.96 3.34 -18.65
N GLN A 173 24.94 2.09 -18.14
CA GLN A 173 26.10 1.44 -17.52
C GLN A 173 27.41 1.49 -18.33
N HIS A 174 27.31 1.41 -19.66
CA HIS A 174 28.45 1.44 -20.58
C HIS A 174 29.19 2.78 -20.63
N ARG A 175 28.58 3.84 -20.08
CA ARG A 175 29.13 5.21 -20.00
C ARG A 175 29.72 5.51 -18.63
N LEU A 176 29.52 4.63 -17.66
CA LEU A 176 29.94 4.81 -16.27
C LEU A 176 31.28 4.13 -16.03
N ASP A 177 31.99 4.56 -14.98
CA ASP A 177 33.21 3.88 -14.58
C ASP A 177 32.90 2.43 -14.17
N PRO A 178 33.58 1.41 -14.74
CA PRO A 178 33.26 0.02 -14.49
C PRO A 178 33.37 -0.42 -13.02
N GLU A 179 34.33 0.14 -12.26
CA GLU A 179 34.50 -0.21 -10.85
C GLU A 179 33.40 0.43 -9.99
N GLN A 180 33.09 1.70 -10.25
CA GLN A 180 31.98 2.41 -9.58
C GLN A 180 30.64 1.74 -9.87
N PHE A 181 30.40 1.37 -11.13
CA PHE A 181 29.17 0.69 -11.52
C PHE A 181 29.08 -0.72 -10.91
N ALA A 182 30.17 -1.49 -10.87
CA ALA A 182 30.18 -2.80 -10.22
C ALA A 182 29.90 -2.74 -8.71
N HIS A 183 30.19 -1.60 -8.06
CA HIS A 183 29.80 -1.36 -6.67
C HIS A 183 28.31 -1.00 -6.55
N PHE A 184 27.81 -0.12 -7.43
CA PHE A 184 26.40 0.25 -7.54
C PHE A 184 25.49 -0.96 -7.84
N ASP A 185 25.92 -1.83 -8.75
CA ASP A 185 25.12 -2.96 -9.25
C ASP A 185 24.87 -4.05 -8.22
N GLN A 186 25.60 -4.05 -7.10
CA GLN A 186 25.39 -5.01 -6.02
C GLN A 186 24.19 -4.62 -5.14
N VAL A 187 23.28 -5.56 -4.91
CA VAL A 187 22.09 -5.38 -4.05
C VAL A 187 22.48 -4.97 -2.63
N TRP A 188 22.17 -3.72 -2.28
CA TRP A 188 22.74 -3.04 -1.11
C TRP A 188 22.26 -3.58 0.23
N TYR A 189 20.98 -3.96 0.38
CA TYR A 189 20.49 -4.51 1.65
C TYR A 189 21.10 -5.89 2.00
N MET A 190 21.78 -6.54 1.04
CA MET A 190 22.62 -7.72 1.29
C MET A 190 24.06 -7.38 1.72
N GLN A 191 24.48 -6.11 1.61
CA GLN A 191 25.79 -5.62 2.04
C GLN A 191 25.81 -5.17 3.51
N ALA A 192 24.70 -4.65 4.03
CA ALA A 192 24.50 -4.29 5.43
C ALA A 192 23.19 -4.87 6.00
N PRO A 193 23.02 -6.20 6.02
CA PRO A 193 21.81 -6.82 6.55
C PRO A 193 21.67 -6.51 8.05
N PRO A 194 20.43 -6.47 8.57
CA PRO A 194 20.18 -6.13 9.96
C PRO A 194 21.05 -6.91 10.96
N PRO A 195 21.50 -6.29 12.07
CA PRO A 195 22.45 -6.90 13.03
C PRO A 195 22.01 -8.26 13.60
N TYR A 196 20.72 -8.58 13.52
CA TYR A 196 20.13 -9.85 13.94
C TYR A 196 20.39 -11.02 12.95
N LEU A 197 20.99 -10.78 11.78
CA LEU A 197 21.33 -11.83 10.81
C LEU A 197 22.77 -12.38 11.01
N GLY A 198 23.69 -11.68 11.69
CA GLY A 198 24.97 -12.26 12.16
C GLY A 198 25.78 -13.03 11.10
N SER A 199 26.09 -14.32 11.34
CA SER A 199 26.88 -15.22 10.47
C SER A 199 26.23 -15.56 9.11
N TYR A 200 25.05 -15.02 8.84
CA TYR A 200 24.31 -15.13 7.60
C TYR A 200 25.02 -14.46 6.41
N ASN A 201 25.75 -13.36 6.68
CA ASN A 201 26.45 -12.57 5.67
C ASN A 201 27.51 -13.40 4.93
N GLU A 202 28.18 -14.31 5.64
CA GLU A 202 29.23 -15.15 5.07
C GLU A 202 28.68 -16.18 4.08
N ARG A 203 27.45 -16.69 4.29
CA ARG A 203 26.80 -17.66 3.37
C ARG A 203 26.05 -17.02 2.21
N LEU A 204 25.43 -15.85 2.39
CA LEU A 204 24.85 -15.11 1.25
C LEU A 204 25.96 -14.61 0.31
N SER A 205 27.12 -14.24 0.85
CA SER A 205 28.25 -13.75 0.06
C SER A 205 28.84 -14.77 -0.92
N THR A 206 28.55 -16.07 -0.73
CA THR A 206 29.03 -17.16 -1.59
C THR A 206 28.02 -17.59 -2.66
N LEU A 207 26.77 -17.13 -2.58
CA LEU A 207 25.76 -17.35 -3.62
C LEU A 207 25.95 -16.37 -4.77
N GLU A 208 25.36 -16.70 -5.93
CA GLU A 208 25.28 -15.77 -7.06
C GLU A 208 24.62 -14.47 -6.61
N LYS A 209 25.41 -13.39 -6.61
CA LYS A 209 24.94 -12.06 -6.27
C LYS A 209 23.84 -11.64 -7.24
N SER A 210 22.79 -11.03 -6.69
CA SER A 210 21.78 -10.36 -7.51
C SER A 210 22.32 -9.00 -7.99
N SER A 211 21.72 -8.47 -9.05
CA SER A 211 22.08 -7.19 -9.66
C SER A 211 20.89 -6.23 -9.67
N ASN A 212 21.14 -4.93 -9.88
CA ASN A 212 20.06 -3.96 -10.10
C ASN A 212 19.21 -4.37 -11.30
N GLU A 213 19.84 -4.82 -12.39
CA GLU A 213 19.13 -5.27 -13.60
C GLU A 213 18.15 -6.43 -13.29
N LYS A 214 18.56 -7.41 -12.48
CA LYS A 214 17.69 -8.53 -12.09
C LYS A 214 16.49 -8.09 -11.25
N ILE A 215 16.72 -7.26 -10.22
CA ILE A 215 15.63 -6.79 -9.34
C ILE A 215 14.67 -5.85 -10.09
N LEU A 216 15.19 -4.97 -10.94
CA LEU A 216 14.38 -4.03 -11.73
C LEU A 216 13.71 -4.70 -12.92
N GLY A 217 14.28 -5.79 -13.43
CA GLY A 217 13.73 -6.61 -14.50
C GLY A 217 12.47 -7.38 -14.09
N VAL A 218 12.26 -7.60 -12.79
CA VAL A 218 11.00 -8.13 -12.26
C VAL A 218 9.95 -7.02 -12.26
N ASN A 219 9.13 -7.03 -13.30
CA ASN A 219 8.01 -6.09 -13.43
C ASN A 219 6.84 -6.54 -12.57
N LEU A 220 6.74 -5.96 -11.38
CA LEU A 220 5.72 -6.28 -10.40
C LEU A 220 4.52 -5.35 -10.55
N ALA A 221 3.44 -5.85 -11.14
CA ALA A 221 2.13 -5.21 -11.02
C ALA A 221 1.55 -5.59 -9.65
N LEU A 222 1.69 -4.70 -8.66
CA LEU A 222 1.32 -4.93 -7.26
C LEU A 222 -0.11 -5.45 -7.06
N TRP A 223 -1.01 -5.04 -7.96
CA TRP A 223 -2.43 -5.38 -7.98
C TRP A 223 -2.78 -6.65 -8.78
N GLU A 224 -1.80 -7.40 -9.29
CA GLU A 224 -2.09 -8.66 -9.99
C GLU A 224 -2.27 -9.82 -9.02
N VAL A 225 -3.08 -10.79 -9.44
CA VAL A 225 -3.24 -12.07 -8.74
C VAL A 225 -2.51 -13.14 -9.56
N PRO A 226 -1.22 -13.40 -9.29
CA PRO A 226 -0.43 -14.33 -10.08
C PRO A 226 -0.76 -15.78 -9.73
N THR A 227 -0.34 -16.68 -10.62
CA THR A 227 -0.22 -18.11 -10.37
C THR A 227 1.02 -18.42 -9.54
N SER A 228 1.09 -19.62 -8.97
CA SER A 228 2.28 -20.07 -8.23
C SER A 228 3.55 -20.09 -9.11
N SER A 229 3.41 -20.50 -10.38
CA SER A 229 4.54 -20.55 -11.32
C SER A 229 5.09 -19.17 -11.60
N GLU A 230 4.22 -18.18 -11.82
CA GLU A 230 4.67 -16.80 -12.08
C GLU A 230 5.42 -16.22 -10.87
N VAL A 231 4.97 -16.51 -9.65
CA VAL A 231 5.69 -16.12 -8.42
C VAL A 231 7.05 -16.81 -8.30
N GLU A 232 7.14 -18.09 -8.68
CA GLU A 232 8.42 -18.81 -8.74
C GLU A 232 9.38 -18.22 -9.77
N ASP A 233 8.88 -17.92 -10.97
CA ASP A 233 9.65 -17.31 -12.04
C ASP A 233 10.18 -15.93 -11.62
N MET A 234 9.33 -15.12 -10.96
CA MET A 234 9.73 -13.82 -10.40
C MET A 234 10.85 -13.96 -9.36
N ILE A 235 10.70 -14.87 -8.39
CA ILE A 235 11.72 -15.11 -7.35
C ILE A 235 13.04 -15.56 -7.97
N CYS A 236 12.99 -16.49 -8.93
CA CYS A 236 14.16 -16.96 -9.65
C CYS A 236 14.85 -15.82 -10.42
N ALA A 237 14.07 -14.95 -11.07
CA ALA A 237 14.58 -13.81 -11.83
C ALA A 237 15.32 -12.78 -10.93
N MET A 238 14.90 -12.62 -9.67
CA MET A 238 15.61 -11.76 -8.70
C MET A 238 16.98 -12.30 -8.27
N GLY A 239 17.32 -13.55 -8.59
CA GLY A 239 18.62 -14.17 -8.29
C GLY A 239 18.66 -14.95 -6.98
N LYS A 240 19.61 -15.91 -6.90
CA LYS A 240 19.68 -16.93 -5.85
C LYS A 240 19.80 -16.36 -4.44
N ALA A 241 20.62 -15.34 -4.25
CA ALA A 241 20.82 -14.72 -2.94
C ALA A 241 19.51 -14.08 -2.40
N VAL A 242 18.76 -13.38 -3.26
CA VAL A 242 17.47 -12.78 -2.90
C VAL A 242 16.41 -13.86 -2.64
N ALA A 243 16.35 -14.89 -3.47
CA ALA A 243 15.44 -16.01 -3.27
C ALA A 243 15.67 -16.72 -1.92
N CYS A 244 16.94 -16.92 -1.54
CA CYS A 244 17.29 -17.49 -0.24
C CYS A 244 16.92 -16.55 0.91
N ASP A 245 17.15 -15.24 0.77
CA ASP A 245 16.72 -14.26 1.77
C ASP A 245 15.21 -14.25 1.98
N MET A 246 14.44 -14.21 0.89
CA MET A 246 12.98 -14.27 0.97
C MET A 246 12.50 -15.56 1.65
N PHE A 247 13.09 -16.70 1.33
CA PHE A 247 12.75 -17.99 1.94
C PHE A 247 13.03 -18.01 3.44
N ASN A 248 14.17 -17.47 3.85
CA ASN A 248 14.53 -17.37 5.26
C ASN A 248 13.60 -16.39 5.97
N CYS A 249 13.27 -15.26 5.36
CA CYS A 249 12.36 -14.30 5.96
C CYS A 249 10.94 -14.88 6.08
N TRP A 250 10.46 -15.66 5.10
CA TRP A 250 9.21 -16.39 5.22
C TRP A 250 9.16 -17.28 6.46
N HIS A 251 10.25 -17.99 6.76
CA HIS A 251 10.36 -18.93 7.88
C HIS A 251 10.82 -18.32 9.19
N ALA A 252 11.42 -17.14 9.14
CA ALA A 252 11.74 -16.32 10.29
C ALA A 252 10.44 -15.66 10.74
N ASP A 253 9.59 -16.39 11.46
CA ASP A 253 8.55 -15.81 12.32
C ASP A 253 9.25 -15.08 13.50
N TYR A 254 10.03 -14.05 13.17
CA TYR A 254 10.65 -13.14 14.12
C TYR A 254 9.56 -12.19 14.58
N ALA A 255 8.79 -12.64 15.56
CA ALA A 255 7.70 -11.87 16.14
C ALA A 255 8.28 -10.70 16.96
N ASN A 256 8.39 -9.53 16.34
CA ASN A 256 7.85 -8.37 17.03
C ASN A 256 6.32 -8.54 16.99
N ARG A 257 5.61 -8.27 18.08
CA ARG A 257 4.13 -8.42 18.14
C ARG A 257 3.41 -7.64 17.03
N TYR A 258 4.10 -6.65 16.46
CA TYR A 258 3.58 -5.68 15.50
C TYR A 258 3.93 -5.98 14.03
N SER A 259 4.73 -7.02 13.71
CA SER A 259 4.99 -7.40 12.33
C SER A 259 3.95 -8.41 11.81
N TYR A 260 3.45 -8.21 10.59
CA TYR A 260 2.49 -9.14 9.98
C TYR A 260 3.11 -10.55 9.90
N PRO A 261 2.44 -11.59 10.41
CA PRO A 261 3.01 -12.93 10.47
C PRO A 261 3.30 -13.42 9.05
N ARG A 262 4.52 -13.92 8.80
CA ARG A 262 4.95 -14.33 7.46
C ARG A 262 4.39 -15.71 7.15
N LYS A 263 5.04 -16.80 7.56
CA LYS A 263 4.54 -18.16 7.25
C LYS A 263 3.15 -18.43 7.82
N THR A 264 2.78 -17.79 8.92
CA THR A 264 1.57 -18.07 9.69
C THR A 264 0.46 -17.04 9.46
N GLY A 265 0.70 -16.06 8.59
CA GLY A 265 -0.27 -15.04 8.23
C GLY A 265 -1.35 -15.56 7.27
N LYS A 266 -2.54 -14.99 7.42
CA LYS A 266 -3.64 -15.06 6.44
C LYS A 266 -3.40 -13.95 5.41
N HIS A 267 -2.55 -14.22 4.42
CA HIS A 267 -2.27 -13.29 3.31
C HIS A 267 -3.44 -13.23 2.33
N ARG A 268 -3.88 -12.02 1.98
CA ARG A 268 -5.09 -11.78 1.17
C ARG A 268 -4.79 -10.90 -0.02
N PHE A 269 -5.52 -11.10 -1.10
CA PHE A 269 -5.54 -10.14 -2.20
C PHE A 269 -6.60 -9.07 -1.93
N SER A 270 -6.26 -7.80 -2.19
CA SER A 270 -7.20 -6.67 -2.10
C SER A 270 -8.42 -6.86 -3.02
N ALA A 271 -9.54 -6.22 -2.71
CA ALA A 271 -10.70 -6.15 -3.59
C ALA A 271 -10.36 -5.54 -4.97
N ALA A 272 -9.48 -4.54 -5.01
CA ALA A 272 -9.01 -3.95 -6.26
C ALA A 272 -8.31 -4.98 -7.18
N ALA A 273 -7.37 -5.76 -6.64
CA ALA A 273 -6.67 -6.82 -7.38
C ALA A 273 -7.64 -7.89 -7.92
N VAL A 274 -8.62 -8.27 -7.10
CA VAL A 274 -9.68 -9.21 -7.48
C VAL A 274 -10.53 -8.66 -8.64
N ALA A 275 -10.92 -7.39 -8.58
CA ALA A 275 -11.66 -6.73 -9.65
C ALA A 275 -10.86 -6.60 -10.95
N ILE A 276 -9.57 -6.24 -10.86
CA ILE A 276 -8.68 -6.14 -12.03
C ILE A 276 -8.54 -7.49 -12.73
N ARG A 277 -8.34 -8.57 -11.96
CA ARG A 277 -8.31 -9.94 -12.50
C ARG A 277 -9.61 -10.26 -13.26
N PHE A 278 -10.76 -9.94 -12.68
CA PHE A 278 -12.05 -10.13 -13.33
C PHE A 278 -12.17 -9.32 -14.62
N LEU A 279 -11.85 -8.02 -14.59
CA LEU A 279 -11.93 -7.14 -15.76
C LEU A 279 -11.03 -7.63 -16.89
N ASN A 280 -9.80 -8.05 -16.58
CA ASN A 280 -8.86 -8.62 -17.53
C ASN A 280 -9.37 -9.92 -18.17
N SER A 281 -10.16 -10.72 -17.44
CA SER A 281 -10.76 -11.95 -17.96
C SER A 281 -11.88 -11.72 -18.99
N LEU A 282 -12.50 -10.53 -18.99
CA LEU A 282 -13.62 -10.22 -19.88
C LEU A 282 -13.13 -9.73 -21.24
N PRO A 283 -13.82 -10.06 -22.35
CA PRO A 283 -13.66 -9.35 -23.62
C PRO A 283 -14.06 -7.87 -23.50
N ARG A 284 -13.58 -7.04 -24.43
CA ARG A 284 -13.81 -5.60 -24.43
C ARG A 284 -15.29 -5.20 -24.37
N GLU A 285 -16.16 -5.84 -25.15
CA GLU A 285 -17.57 -5.45 -25.23
C GLU A 285 -18.33 -5.56 -23.89
N PRO A 286 -18.34 -6.71 -23.19
CA PRO A 286 -18.91 -6.79 -21.83
C PRO A 286 -18.24 -5.83 -20.84
N ARG A 287 -16.92 -5.68 -20.92
CA ARG A 287 -16.16 -4.82 -20.02
C ARG A 287 -16.57 -3.34 -20.17
N CYS A 288 -16.75 -2.86 -21.40
CA CYS A 288 -17.26 -1.52 -21.70
C CYS A 288 -18.75 -1.35 -21.38
N SER A 289 -19.48 -2.41 -21.04
CA SER A 289 -20.88 -2.33 -20.62
C SER A 289 -21.02 -2.06 -19.12
N ILE A 290 -20.00 -2.35 -18.32
CA ILE A 290 -20.00 -2.11 -16.87
C ILE A 290 -20.11 -0.61 -16.59
N ARG A 291 -20.89 -0.25 -15.57
CA ARG A 291 -21.09 1.15 -15.17
C ARG A 291 -20.55 1.44 -13.77
N ASN A 292 -20.84 0.58 -12.81
CA ASN A 292 -20.51 0.83 -11.41
C ASN A 292 -19.83 -0.38 -10.78
N ILE A 293 -18.71 -0.14 -10.11
CA ILE A 293 -17.99 -1.13 -9.31
C ILE A 293 -17.84 -0.59 -7.89
N VAL A 294 -18.11 -1.46 -6.91
CA VAL A 294 -17.81 -1.24 -5.50
C VAL A 294 -16.74 -2.25 -5.07
N LEU A 295 -15.62 -1.74 -4.55
CA LEU A 295 -14.54 -2.53 -3.99
C LEU A 295 -14.61 -2.44 -2.47
N ASN A 296 -14.82 -3.55 -1.79
CA ASN A 296 -14.88 -3.62 -0.33
C ASN A 296 -13.55 -4.15 0.22
N GLU A 297 -12.67 -3.25 0.63
CA GLU A 297 -11.41 -3.58 1.30
C GLU A 297 -11.66 -3.79 2.80
N ASP A 298 -12.25 -4.94 3.12
CA ASP A 298 -12.69 -5.31 4.48
C ASP A 298 -11.61 -5.99 5.33
N ARG A 299 -10.44 -6.28 4.75
CA ARG A 299 -9.23 -6.79 5.44
C ARG A 299 -7.96 -6.25 4.79
N VAL A 300 -6.85 -6.30 5.51
CA VAL A 300 -5.51 -6.02 4.94
C VAL A 300 -5.23 -6.92 3.73
N GLY A 301 -4.80 -6.30 2.63
CA GLY A 301 -4.30 -6.96 1.43
C GLY A 301 -2.78 -6.87 1.31
N VAL A 302 -2.18 -7.83 0.62
CA VAL A 302 -0.74 -7.86 0.34
C VAL A 302 -0.33 -6.82 -0.70
N ALA A 303 0.99 -6.60 -0.79
CA ALA A 303 1.67 -5.88 -1.86
C ALA A 303 1.29 -4.40 -1.98
N TYR A 304 1.13 -3.70 -0.86
CA TYR A 304 0.82 -2.26 -0.81
C TYR A 304 -0.56 -1.95 -1.39
N ALA A 305 -1.59 -2.57 -0.79
CA ALA A 305 -2.97 -2.50 -1.25
C ALA A 305 -3.48 -1.07 -1.45
N GLU A 306 -3.02 -0.09 -0.67
CA GLU A 306 -3.34 1.32 -0.84
C GLU A 306 -3.12 1.81 -2.29
N ALA A 307 -2.05 1.36 -2.95
CA ALA A 307 -1.66 1.78 -4.29
C ALA A 307 -2.40 1.03 -5.41
N HIS A 308 -3.23 0.02 -5.10
CA HIS A 308 -3.86 -0.83 -6.11
C HIS A 308 -4.90 -0.10 -6.98
N GLY A 309 -5.29 1.12 -6.59
CA GLY A 309 -6.10 2.00 -7.44
C GLY A 309 -5.44 2.30 -8.79
N LEU A 310 -4.10 2.31 -8.85
CA LEU A 310 -3.34 2.52 -10.09
C LEU A 310 -3.67 1.47 -11.17
N GLY A 311 -3.90 0.23 -10.78
CA GLY A 311 -4.25 -0.86 -11.69
C GLY A 311 -5.63 -0.71 -12.35
N LEU A 312 -6.47 0.18 -11.84
CA LEU A 312 -7.81 0.46 -12.39
C LEU A 312 -7.80 1.53 -13.49
N ILE A 313 -6.71 2.30 -13.60
CA ILE A 313 -6.59 3.41 -14.56
C ILE A 313 -6.84 2.96 -16.01
N PRO A 314 -6.22 1.85 -16.53
CA PRO A 314 -6.46 1.42 -17.90
C PRO A 314 -7.93 1.09 -18.19
N HIS A 315 -8.64 0.53 -17.21
CA HIS A 315 -10.05 0.16 -17.34
C HIS A 315 -10.96 1.40 -17.36
N CYS A 316 -10.65 2.42 -16.55
CA CYS A 316 -11.38 3.68 -16.57
C CYS A 316 -11.12 4.49 -17.85
N LYS A 317 -9.89 4.42 -18.41
CA LYS A 317 -9.58 5.00 -19.73
C LYS A 317 -10.32 4.29 -20.87
N GLU A 318 -10.41 2.96 -20.84
CA GLU A 318 -11.13 2.19 -21.85
C GLU A 318 -12.65 2.40 -21.80
N ASN A 319 -13.19 2.58 -20.59
CA ASN A 319 -14.61 2.80 -20.35
C ASN A 319 -14.83 4.09 -19.54
N PRO A 320 -14.96 5.25 -20.21
CA PRO A 320 -15.15 6.55 -19.53
C PRO A 320 -16.45 6.65 -18.71
N GLN A 321 -17.39 5.71 -18.87
CA GLN A 321 -18.63 5.63 -18.09
C GLN A 321 -18.49 4.76 -16.84
N LEU A 322 -17.34 4.11 -16.64
CA LEU A 322 -17.06 3.33 -15.44
C LEU A 322 -16.87 4.26 -14.24
N ARG A 323 -17.55 3.95 -13.15
CA ARG A 323 -17.39 4.58 -11.84
C ARG A 323 -17.00 3.52 -10.84
N ILE A 324 -15.96 3.80 -10.07
CA ILE A 324 -15.42 2.90 -9.07
C ILE A 324 -15.48 3.59 -7.71
N GLU A 325 -16.16 2.95 -6.78
CA GLU A 325 -16.17 3.32 -5.37
C GLU A 325 -15.35 2.30 -4.60
N ARG A 326 -14.27 2.73 -3.96
CA ARG A 326 -13.42 1.89 -3.13
C ARG A 326 -13.69 2.18 -1.66
N ARG A 327 -14.37 1.26 -0.99
CA ARG A 327 -14.68 1.33 0.44
C ARG A 327 -13.58 0.62 1.21
N VAL A 328 -12.98 1.30 2.18
CA VAL A 328 -11.89 0.75 3.02
C VAL A 328 -12.32 0.76 4.48
N ASP A 329 -12.25 -0.40 5.13
CA ASP A 329 -12.61 -0.53 6.53
C ASP A 329 -11.55 0.09 7.43
N MET A 330 -11.94 1.04 8.29
CA MET A 330 -11.00 1.79 9.13
C MET A 330 -10.22 0.87 10.07
N TRP A 331 -10.90 -0.06 10.75
CA TRP A 331 -10.30 -0.89 11.79
C TRP A 331 -9.53 -2.09 11.25
N ARG A 332 -10.07 -2.72 10.20
CA ARG A 332 -9.58 -3.99 9.66
C ARG A 332 -8.57 -3.79 8.53
N THR A 333 -8.52 -2.58 7.95
CA THR A 333 -7.68 -2.26 6.79
C THR A 333 -6.85 -1.00 7.02
N VAL A 334 -7.46 0.18 7.21
CA VAL A 334 -6.74 1.46 7.25
C VAL A 334 -5.77 1.52 8.43
N PHE A 335 -6.25 1.41 9.67
CA PHE A 335 -5.45 1.39 10.91
C PHE A 335 -4.51 0.19 11.05
N ARG A 336 -4.41 -0.66 10.02
CA ARG A 336 -3.50 -1.80 9.98
C ARG A 336 -2.48 -1.70 8.83
N SER A 337 -2.50 -0.59 8.09
CA SER A 337 -1.61 -0.38 6.96
C SER A 337 -0.21 -0.01 7.45
N SER A 338 0.80 -0.75 6.98
CA SER A 338 2.18 -0.66 7.47
C SER A 338 3.21 -0.58 6.33
N THR A 339 2.88 0.13 5.25
CA THR A 339 3.76 0.31 4.09
C THR A 339 5.10 0.94 4.45
N LEU A 340 5.14 1.71 5.54
CA LEU A 340 6.29 2.40 6.09
C LEU A 340 6.70 1.68 7.40
N GLU A 341 7.94 1.17 7.52
CA GLU A 341 8.34 0.19 8.56
C GLU A 341 8.28 0.74 10.00
N PHE A 342 8.39 2.06 10.19
CA PHE A 342 8.52 2.67 11.52
C PHE A 342 7.21 2.81 12.31
N PHE A 343 6.07 2.56 11.68
CA PHE A 343 4.77 2.99 12.21
C PHE A 343 3.73 1.87 12.15
N ALA A 344 4.18 0.62 12.33
CA ALA A 344 3.26 -0.48 12.52
C ALA A 344 2.41 -0.20 13.78
N PRO A 345 1.07 -0.20 13.67
CA PRO A 345 0.22 0.22 14.76
C PRO A 345 0.44 -0.67 15.98
N THR A 346 0.68 -0.03 17.11
CA THR A 346 0.90 -0.72 18.38
C THR A 346 -0.44 -0.89 19.10
N GLU A 347 -0.71 -2.12 19.52
CA GLU A 347 -1.82 -2.42 20.42
C GLU A 347 -1.55 -1.74 21.76
N GLY A 348 -2.51 -0.96 22.23
CA GLY A 348 -2.45 -0.30 23.52
C GLY A 348 -2.56 -1.26 24.70
N GLU A 349 -2.30 -0.73 25.90
CA GLU A 349 -2.38 -1.51 27.14
C GLU A 349 -3.79 -2.10 27.36
N ASP A 350 -4.81 -1.34 26.98
CA ASP A 350 -6.23 -1.70 27.09
C ASP A 350 -6.78 -2.41 25.83
N GLY A 351 -5.93 -2.73 24.86
CA GLY A 351 -6.31 -3.43 23.64
C GLY A 351 -6.98 -2.54 22.60
N GLY A 352 -6.73 -1.23 22.63
CA GLY A 352 -7.08 -0.26 21.58
C GLY A 352 -5.91 0.05 20.64
N ILE A 353 -6.08 1.07 19.81
CA ILE A 353 -4.99 1.69 19.03
C ILE A 353 -4.63 3.04 19.65
N TYR A 354 -3.34 3.33 19.79
CA TYR A 354 -2.90 4.65 20.25
C TYR A 354 -3.17 5.74 19.23
N GLY A 355 -3.52 6.93 19.70
CA GLY A 355 -3.70 8.11 18.85
C GLY A 355 -2.47 8.42 17.97
N LEU A 356 -1.26 8.16 18.48
CA LEU A 356 -0.01 8.36 17.73
C LEU A 356 0.10 7.49 16.44
N ASP A 357 -0.65 6.38 16.37
CA ASP A 357 -0.61 5.42 15.26
C ASP A 357 -1.75 5.63 14.24
N ILE A 358 -2.59 6.67 14.39
CA ILE A 358 -3.82 6.85 13.61
C ILE A 358 -3.59 7.65 12.31
N THR A 359 -2.89 8.78 12.41
CA THR A 359 -2.82 9.74 11.29
C THR A 359 -2.09 9.17 10.09
N GLN A 360 -0.99 8.44 10.31
CA GLN A 360 -0.17 7.96 9.21
C GLN A 360 -0.84 6.91 8.31
N PRO A 361 -1.48 5.85 8.85
CA PRO A 361 -2.23 4.93 8.01
C PRO A 361 -3.39 5.61 7.27
N VAL A 362 -4.06 6.60 7.88
CA VAL A 362 -5.10 7.39 7.18
C VAL A 362 -4.50 8.18 6.04
N ALA A 363 -3.43 8.92 6.29
CA ALA A 363 -2.75 9.73 5.29
C ALA A 363 -2.24 8.88 4.12
N LEU A 364 -1.72 7.68 4.39
CA LEU A 364 -1.27 6.75 3.36
C LEU A 364 -2.36 6.46 2.31
N TRP A 365 -3.57 6.12 2.77
CA TRP A 365 -4.71 5.84 1.87
C TRP A 365 -5.21 7.10 1.15
N VAL A 366 -5.26 8.23 1.84
CA VAL A 366 -5.67 9.52 1.27
C VAL A 366 -4.72 9.94 0.15
N MET A 367 -3.41 9.95 0.42
CA MET A 367 -2.40 10.40 -0.53
C MET A 367 -2.28 9.47 -1.74
N GLU A 368 -2.39 8.15 -1.54
CA GLU A 368 -2.40 7.20 -2.66
C GLU A 368 -3.66 7.32 -3.53
N ALA A 369 -4.82 7.69 -2.96
CA ALA A 369 -6.00 8.01 -3.76
C ALA A 369 -5.81 9.30 -4.57
N LEU A 370 -5.26 10.35 -3.95
CA LEU A 370 -5.00 11.63 -4.63
C LEU A 370 -3.97 11.52 -5.76
N GLU A 371 -3.04 10.56 -5.67
CA GLU A 371 -2.06 10.28 -6.72
C GLU A 371 -2.69 9.69 -8.01
N LEU A 372 -3.92 9.17 -7.95
CA LEU A 372 -4.54 8.50 -9.09
C LEU A 372 -4.78 9.45 -10.27
N GLU A 373 -5.25 10.68 -10.04
CA GLU A 373 -5.50 11.65 -11.11
C GLU A 373 -4.20 12.12 -11.78
N PRO A 374 -3.14 12.52 -11.06
CA PRO A 374 -1.81 12.75 -11.62
C PRO A 374 -1.26 11.54 -12.41
N ALA A 375 -1.51 10.32 -11.95
CA ALA A 375 -1.16 9.08 -12.66
C ALA A 375 -2.04 8.80 -13.90
N GLY A 376 -3.06 9.62 -14.14
CA GLY A 376 -3.89 9.62 -15.33
C GLY A 376 -5.24 8.91 -15.18
N MET A 377 -5.73 8.71 -13.96
CA MET A 377 -7.12 8.32 -13.72
C MET A 377 -8.05 9.41 -14.30
N PRO A 378 -9.06 9.05 -15.10
CA PRO A 378 -10.03 10.03 -15.59
C PRO A 378 -10.76 10.73 -14.42
N PRO A 379 -10.91 12.07 -14.44
CA PRO A 379 -11.60 12.79 -13.39
C PRO A 379 -13.03 12.27 -13.16
N GLY A 380 -13.39 12.06 -11.89
CA GLY A 380 -14.70 11.56 -11.48
C GLY A 380 -14.95 10.07 -11.78
N SER A 381 -13.94 9.29 -12.19
CA SER A 381 -14.11 7.83 -12.35
C SER A 381 -13.88 7.04 -11.07
N PHE A 382 -13.29 7.64 -10.03
CA PHE A 382 -12.88 6.98 -8.80
C PHE A 382 -13.27 7.79 -7.56
N THR A 383 -13.68 7.10 -6.51
CA THR A 383 -13.92 7.65 -5.17
C THR A 383 -13.37 6.69 -4.12
N LEU A 384 -12.66 7.21 -3.13
CA LEU A 384 -12.27 6.47 -1.93
C LEU A 384 -13.28 6.78 -0.81
N VAL A 385 -13.76 5.76 -0.11
CA VAL A 385 -14.66 5.90 1.03
C VAL A 385 -14.00 5.25 2.26
N LEU A 386 -13.65 6.07 3.25
CA LEU A 386 -13.21 5.61 4.57
C LEU A 386 -14.44 5.16 5.36
N ASP A 387 -14.57 3.85 5.57
CA ASP A 387 -15.74 3.24 6.21
C ASP A 387 -15.42 2.85 7.66
N GLY A 388 -16.12 3.45 8.61
CA GLY A 388 -15.84 3.27 10.03
C GLY A 388 -17.02 3.61 10.93
N ASP A 389 -16.82 3.37 12.22
CA ASP A 389 -17.82 3.65 13.25
C ASP A 389 -17.69 5.08 13.80
N ARG A 390 -18.42 5.37 14.88
CA ARG A 390 -18.37 6.67 15.54
C ARG A 390 -16.99 6.94 16.16
N THR A 391 -16.31 5.90 16.66
CA THR A 391 -14.96 6.05 17.22
C THR A 391 -13.96 6.39 16.12
N SER A 392 -14.09 5.84 14.90
CA SER A 392 -13.29 6.27 13.75
C SER A 392 -13.45 7.77 13.47
N GLY A 393 -14.67 8.30 13.53
CA GLY A 393 -14.91 9.74 13.39
C GLY A 393 -14.36 10.58 14.54
N GLU A 394 -14.38 10.06 15.75
CA GLU A 394 -13.75 10.70 16.91
C GLU A 394 -12.23 10.74 16.80
N ALA A 395 -11.60 9.63 16.41
CA ALA A 395 -10.18 9.53 16.10
C ALA A 395 -9.78 10.51 14.99
N PHE A 396 -10.59 10.59 13.91
CA PHE A 396 -10.35 11.53 12.83
C PHE A 396 -10.34 12.98 13.33
N ARG A 397 -11.38 13.39 14.08
CA ARG A 397 -11.50 14.78 14.57
C ARG A 397 -10.45 15.15 15.62
N SER A 398 -10.07 14.23 16.50
CA SER A 398 -9.17 14.52 17.63
C SER A 398 -7.68 14.34 17.30
N VAL A 399 -7.36 13.46 16.35
CA VAL A 399 -5.98 13.13 15.99
C VAL A 399 -5.65 13.63 14.58
N VAL A 400 -6.40 13.21 13.56
CA VAL A 400 -6.06 13.51 12.15
C VAL A 400 -6.15 15.01 11.87
N LEU A 401 -7.22 15.68 12.31
CA LEU A 401 -7.35 17.14 12.13
C LEU A 401 -6.27 17.91 12.90
N ARG A 402 -5.99 17.48 14.13
CA ARG A 402 -4.93 18.07 14.97
C ARG A 402 -3.57 17.95 14.27
N ASP A 403 -3.22 16.76 13.79
CA ASP A 403 -1.91 16.55 13.16
C ASP A 403 -1.79 17.33 11.84
N ALA A 404 -2.88 17.47 11.08
CA ALA A 404 -2.94 18.36 9.92
C ALA A 404 -2.69 19.84 10.30
N GLU A 405 -3.30 20.32 11.39
CA GLU A 405 -3.04 21.67 11.94
C GLU A 405 -1.59 21.84 12.38
N LEU A 406 -1.05 20.88 13.14
CA LEU A 406 0.34 20.88 13.59
C LEU A 406 1.32 20.92 12.42
N GLN A 407 1.06 20.12 11.38
CA GLN A 407 1.87 20.08 10.17
C GLN A 407 1.80 21.44 9.44
N LYS A 408 0.60 21.98 9.23
CA LYS A 408 0.43 23.28 8.57
C LYS A 408 1.11 24.43 9.32
N ALA A 409 1.00 24.46 10.64
CA ALA A 409 1.69 25.46 11.47
C ALA A 409 3.22 25.35 11.31
N SER A 410 3.72 24.12 11.25
CA SER A 410 5.14 23.83 11.06
C SER A 410 5.62 24.27 9.67
N GLU A 411 4.84 24.04 8.62
CA GLU A 411 5.09 24.53 7.25
C GLU A 411 5.14 26.07 7.22
N LEU A 412 4.18 26.76 7.85
CA LEU A 412 4.16 28.23 7.94
C LEU A 412 5.39 28.78 8.69
N LEU A 413 5.81 28.15 9.79
CA LEU A 413 7.02 28.55 10.53
C LEU A 413 8.29 28.44 9.69
N LEU A 414 8.40 27.40 8.86
CA LEU A 414 9.48 27.22 7.89
C LEU A 414 9.44 28.29 6.79
N GLU A 415 8.28 28.52 6.18
CA GLU A 415 8.10 29.52 5.12
C GLU A 415 8.50 30.93 5.59
N ARG A 416 8.13 31.26 6.84
CA ARG A 416 8.47 32.54 7.49
C ARG A 416 9.92 32.63 7.93
N LYS A 417 10.67 31.52 7.88
CA LYS A 417 12.05 31.41 8.38
C LYS A 417 12.18 31.78 9.85
N VAL A 418 11.11 31.58 10.63
CA VAL A 418 11.13 31.76 12.09
C VAL A 418 11.91 30.61 12.71
N MET A 419 11.64 29.39 12.25
CA MET A 419 12.43 28.21 12.57
C MET A 419 13.21 27.76 11.32
N PRO A 420 14.55 27.60 11.40
CA PRO A 420 15.39 27.56 10.21
C PRO A 420 15.38 26.22 9.43
N HIS A 421 15.04 25.09 10.06
CA HIS A 421 15.02 23.77 9.42
C HIS A 421 14.23 22.77 10.26
N LEU A 422 13.24 22.05 9.72
CA LEU A 422 12.57 20.96 10.43
C LEU A 422 13.62 19.93 10.89
N PRO A 423 13.44 19.29 12.06
CA PRO A 423 14.33 18.23 12.48
C PRO A 423 14.14 17.05 11.54
N VAL A 424 15.28 16.51 11.10
CA VAL A 424 15.49 15.26 10.36
C VAL A 424 14.34 14.27 10.38
N ARG A 425 13.93 13.75 9.21
CA ARG A 425 13.09 12.54 9.17
C ARG A 425 13.93 11.30 9.52
N GLY A 426 13.61 10.68 10.64
CA GLY A 426 14.22 9.50 11.28
C GLY A 426 13.53 9.23 12.63
N VAL A 427 14.22 8.59 13.60
CA VAL A 427 13.73 8.38 14.99
C VAL A 427 13.31 9.69 15.70
N LYS A 428 13.61 10.85 15.10
CA LYS A 428 13.34 12.20 15.64
C LYS A 428 12.29 13.01 14.88
N THR A 429 11.70 12.48 13.81
CA THR A 429 10.60 13.17 13.10
C THR A 429 9.49 13.52 14.08
N PRO A 430 8.87 14.68 13.96
CA PRO A 430 7.66 14.94 14.69
C PRO A 430 6.52 14.06 14.15
N PRO A 431 5.78 13.32 15.00
CA PRO A 431 4.80 12.30 14.56
C PRO A 431 3.69 12.85 13.66
N TRP A 432 3.45 14.17 13.67
CA TRP A 432 2.41 14.83 12.91
C TRP A 432 2.79 15.22 11.48
N TYR A 433 4.07 15.23 11.10
CA TYR A 433 4.47 15.55 9.72
C TYR A 433 4.42 14.27 8.89
N VAL A 434 3.45 14.10 7.98
CA VAL A 434 3.15 12.79 7.35
C VAL A 434 3.40 12.75 5.84
N PHE A 435 2.82 13.67 5.06
CA PHE A 435 3.06 13.80 3.61
C PHE A 435 2.92 15.26 3.18
N GLU A 436 3.62 15.67 2.12
CA GLU A 436 3.43 16.97 1.49
C GLU A 436 1.99 17.12 1.03
N GLY A 437 1.37 18.27 1.31
CA GLY A 437 -0.02 18.55 0.93
C GLY A 437 -1.08 17.82 1.78
N PHE A 438 -0.67 17.01 2.77
CA PHE A 438 -1.62 16.33 3.66
C PHE A 438 -2.59 17.27 4.38
N PRO A 439 -2.18 18.44 4.93
CA PRO A 439 -3.11 19.35 5.58
C PRO A 439 -4.22 19.83 4.63
N GLN A 440 -3.85 20.18 3.39
CA GLN A 440 -4.82 20.59 2.37
C GLN A 440 -5.76 19.44 1.99
N ALA A 441 -5.22 18.22 1.84
CA ALA A 441 -6.03 17.04 1.54
C ALA A 441 -7.11 16.77 2.60
N VAL A 442 -6.78 16.96 3.88
CA VAL A 442 -7.73 16.85 4.99
C VAL A 442 -8.76 17.97 4.95
N GLN A 443 -8.34 19.21 4.68
CA GLN A 443 -9.26 20.34 4.54
C GLN A 443 -10.28 20.11 3.41
N ASP A 444 -9.84 19.67 2.24
CA ASP A 444 -10.70 19.41 1.09
C ASP A 444 -11.66 18.24 1.36
N LEU A 445 -11.20 17.22 2.09
CA LEU A 445 -12.02 16.09 2.54
C LEU A 445 -13.14 16.55 3.47
N VAL A 446 -12.83 17.39 4.47
CA VAL A 446 -13.83 17.93 5.42
C VAL A 446 -14.83 18.85 4.71
N ALA A 447 -14.37 19.62 3.72
CA ALA A 447 -15.23 20.47 2.89
C ALA A 447 -16.15 19.69 1.94
N GLY A 448 -15.84 18.41 1.67
CA GLY A 448 -16.56 17.57 0.70
C GLY A 448 -16.13 17.81 -0.75
N ASP A 449 -14.99 18.47 -0.97
CA ASP A 449 -14.43 18.81 -2.28
C ASP A 449 -13.33 17.82 -2.72
N SER A 450 -13.14 16.71 -1.99
CA SER A 450 -12.16 15.67 -2.28
C SER A 450 -12.76 14.45 -2.98
N ILE A 451 -11.92 13.67 -3.67
CA ILE A 451 -12.27 12.32 -4.15
C ILE A 451 -12.36 11.29 -3.01
N VAL A 452 -11.96 11.68 -1.80
CA VAL A 452 -12.05 10.90 -0.57
C VAL A 452 -13.25 11.37 0.25
N SER A 453 -14.01 10.44 0.78
CA SER A 453 -15.16 10.70 1.66
C SER A 453 -15.17 9.73 2.84
N CYS A 454 -15.96 10.02 3.87
CA CYS A 454 -16.10 9.19 5.06
C CYS A 454 -17.57 8.79 5.28
N THR A 455 -17.82 7.60 5.83
CA THR A 455 -19.17 7.19 6.27
C THR A 455 -19.52 7.69 7.67
N PHE A 456 -18.52 8.15 8.42
CA PHE A 456 -18.63 8.77 9.73
C PHE A 456 -18.53 10.30 9.62
N ASP A 457 -19.06 10.97 10.64
CA ASP A 457 -19.00 12.43 10.73
C ASP A 457 -17.54 12.91 10.87
N VAL A 458 -17.11 13.78 9.97
CA VAL A 458 -15.82 14.48 10.01
C VAL A 458 -16.01 16.00 10.05
N SER A 459 -17.27 16.47 10.14
CA SER A 459 -17.56 17.89 10.13
C SER A 459 -16.89 18.57 11.31
N HIS A 460 -16.24 19.69 11.01
CA HIS A 460 -15.58 20.51 12.00
C HIS A 460 -15.66 21.96 11.53
N ASP A 461 -16.07 22.86 12.41
CA ASP A 461 -16.02 24.31 12.16
C ASP A 461 -14.56 24.73 12.25
N TRP A 462 -13.83 24.50 11.17
CA TRP A 462 -12.37 24.50 11.14
C TRP A 462 -11.84 25.25 9.92
N ASP A 463 -11.12 26.34 10.19
CA ASP A 463 -10.29 27.01 9.19
C ASP A 463 -8.84 26.65 9.48
N LEU A 464 -8.27 25.77 8.64
CA LEU A 464 -6.93 25.22 8.83
C LEU A 464 -5.86 26.32 8.96
N GLU A 465 -5.94 27.36 8.15
CA GLU A 465 -4.97 28.46 8.15
C GLU A 465 -5.09 29.28 9.44
N GLN A 466 -6.33 29.65 9.83
CA GLN A 466 -6.58 30.40 11.07
C GLN A 466 -6.13 29.63 12.31
N MET A 467 -6.37 28.33 12.35
CA MET A 467 -6.02 27.47 13.49
C MET A 467 -4.51 27.30 13.59
N ALA A 468 -3.84 27.04 12.47
CA ALA A 468 -2.38 27.00 12.42
C ALA A 468 -1.74 28.33 12.90
N GLU A 469 -2.30 29.47 12.51
CA GLU A 469 -1.86 30.79 13.00
C GLU A 469 -2.06 30.98 14.49
N LEU A 470 -3.21 30.57 15.02
CA LEU A 470 -3.50 30.63 16.45
C LEU A 470 -2.52 29.76 17.24
N LEU A 471 -2.22 28.57 16.75
CA LEU A 471 -1.25 27.66 17.35
C LEU A 471 0.16 28.27 17.36
N ILE A 472 0.58 28.90 16.26
CA ILE A 472 1.87 29.62 16.19
C ILE A 472 1.90 30.75 17.21
N GLU A 473 0.84 31.56 17.32
CA GLU A 473 0.79 32.68 18.25
C GLU A 473 0.80 32.23 19.72
N GLN A 474 0.13 31.12 20.05
CA GLN A 474 0.11 30.52 21.38
C GLN A 474 1.49 30.00 21.81
N ASN A 475 2.28 29.49 20.86
CA ASN A 475 3.58 28.86 21.11
C ASN A 475 4.76 29.71 20.59
N LYS A 476 4.55 31.01 20.38
CA LYS A 476 5.57 31.92 19.81
C LYS A 476 6.84 32.08 20.63
N HIS A 477 6.82 31.65 21.90
CA HIS A 477 8.00 31.63 22.76
C HIS A 477 8.96 30.49 22.43
N VAL A 478 8.49 29.48 21.69
CA VAL A 478 9.31 28.36 21.24
C VAL A 478 10.08 28.75 20.00
N THR A 479 11.39 28.52 20.01
CA THR A 479 12.30 28.94 18.92
C THR A 479 13.09 27.80 18.30
N ASP A 480 12.89 26.57 18.77
CA ASP A 480 13.49 25.37 18.22
C ASP A 480 12.47 24.22 18.16
N TRP A 481 12.78 23.23 17.33
CA TRP A 481 11.83 22.17 17.01
C TRP A 481 11.67 21.08 18.06
N GLU A 482 12.67 20.88 18.92
CA GLU A 482 12.56 19.89 19.99
C GLU A 482 11.62 20.42 21.07
N ASP A 483 11.78 21.70 21.46
CA ASP A 483 10.85 22.36 22.37
C ASP A 483 9.45 22.49 21.74
N TRP A 484 9.34 22.77 20.44
CA TRP A 484 8.06 22.79 19.72
C TRP A 484 7.38 21.44 19.80
N LYS A 485 8.14 20.35 19.57
CA LYS A 485 7.64 18.98 19.70
C LYS A 485 7.18 18.65 21.10
N VAL A 486 7.92 19.05 22.11
CA VAL A 486 7.51 18.81 23.49
C VAL A 486 6.23 19.59 23.84
N GLU A 487 6.10 20.85 23.40
CA GLU A 487 4.92 21.66 23.71
C GLU A 487 3.67 21.23 22.96
N VAL A 488 3.77 20.98 21.65
CA VAL A 488 2.59 20.68 20.83
C VAL A 488 2.22 19.19 20.81
N CYS A 489 3.14 18.30 21.22
CA CYS A 489 2.87 16.86 21.33
C CYS A 489 2.92 16.28 22.75
N GLY A 490 3.22 17.09 23.77
CA GLY A 490 3.16 16.65 25.14
C GLY A 490 1.73 16.44 25.65
N ASN A 491 1.40 15.18 25.98
CA ASN A 491 0.65 14.81 27.20
C ASN A 491 -0.89 14.58 27.21
N SER A 492 -1.56 14.07 26.16
CA SER A 492 -2.79 13.26 26.42
C SER A 492 -3.34 12.50 25.21
N GLU A 493 -3.54 13.18 24.09
CA GLU A 493 -4.26 12.59 22.95
C GLU A 493 -3.42 11.61 22.11
N HIS A 494 -2.08 11.66 22.20
CA HIS A 494 -1.19 10.66 21.56
C HIS A 494 -1.18 9.33 22.33
N GLU A 495 -1.28 9.38 23.66
CA GLU A 495 -1.33 8.22 24.56
C GLU A 495 -2.76 7.69 24.73
N ARG A 496 -3.76 8.43 24.23
CA ARG A 496 -5.14 8.00 24.24
C ARG A 496 -5.34 6.78 23.35
N GLU A 497 -6.00 5.76 23.90
CA GLU A 497 -6.43 4.60 23.14
C GLU A 497 -7.82 4.78 22.54
N PHE A 498 -7.99 4.28 21.33
CA PHE A 498 -9.27 4.24 20.60
C PHE A 498 -9.69 2.78 20.42
N HIS A 499 -10.97 2.49 20.68
CA HIS A 499 -11.52 1.14 20.58
C HIS A 499 -12.70 1.08 19.59
N PRO A 500 -12.78 0.01 18.79
CA PRO A 500 -13.91 -0.20 17.90
C PRO A 500 -15.23 -0.37 18.68
N GLU A 501 -16.33 0.17 18.14
CA GLU A 501 -17.68 0.00 18.68
C GLU A 501 -18.39 -1.21 18.07
N PRO A 502 -19.32 -1.84 18.81
CA PRO A 502 -20.20 -2.86 18.23
C PRO A 502 -20.89 -2.35 16.95
N PRO A 503 -20.94 -3.15 15.87
CA PRO A 503 -20.71 -4.60 15.82
C PRO A 503 -19.26 -5.03 15.56
N TYR A 504 -18.29 -4.12 15.54
CA TYR A 504 -16.89 -4.53 15.41
C TYR A 504 -16.46 -5.38 16.62
N PRO A 505 -15.62 -6.41 16.41
CA PRO A 505 -14.94 -7.08 17.50
C PRO A 505 -13.84 -6.17 18.08
N SER A 506 -13.26 -6.55 19.23
CA SER A 506 -12.15 -5.80 19.82
C SER A 506 -10.97 -5.70 18.84
N PHE A 507 -10.14 -4.67 18.99
CA PHE A 507 -8.98 -4.49 18.12
C PHE A 507 -8.01 -5.68 18.21
N GLU A 508 -7.79 -6.24 19.40
CA GLU A 508 -7.05 -7.50 19.60
C GLU A 508 -7.61 -8.64 18.73
N SER A 509 -8.94 -8.82 18.70
CA SER A 509 -9.58 -9.83 17.86
C SER A 509 -9.39 -9.53 16.37
N ILE A 510 -9.45 -8.25 15.96
CA ILE A 510 -9.16 -7.84 14.58
C ILE A 510 -7.71 -8.15 14.19
N VAL A 511 -6.76 -7.99 15.13
CA VAL A 511 -5.37 -8.41 14.96
C VAL A 511 -5.28 -9.93 14.79
N GLY A 512 -5.93 -10.71 15.66
CA GLY A 512 -5.96 -12.17 15.59
C GLY A 512 -6.57 -12.74 14.30
N GLU A 513 -7.43 -12.01 13.59
CA GLU A 513 -7.99 -12.46 12.30
C GLU A 513 -6.95 -12.54 11.16
N THR A 514 -5.74 -12.04 11.38
CA THR A 514 -4.63 -12.06 10.41
C THR A 514 -3.70 -13.26 10.57
N THR A 515 -3.91 -14.12 11.59
CA THR A 515 -3.14 -15.35 11.84
C THR A 515 -3.97 -16.61 11.58
N LEU A 516 -3.30 -17.72 11.22
CA LEU A 516 -3.91 -19.05 11.17
C LEU A 516 -4.25 -19.57 12.57
N ASP A 517 -5.39 -20.25 12.71
CA ASP A 517 -5.97 -20.67 13.99
C ASP A 517 -5.13 -21.74 14.72
N ASP A 518 -4.39 -22.57 13.99
CA ASP A 518 -3.47 -23.57 14.56
C ASP A 518 -2.20 -22.95 15.16
N TYR A 519 -1.97 -21.67 14.89
CA TYR A 519 -0.88 -20.90 15.47
C TYR A 519 -1.40 -20.14 16.69
N ASN A 520 -1.35 -20.78 17.85
CA ASN A 520 -1.59 -20.11 19.13
C ASN A 520 -0.56 -18.99 19.30
N PHE A 521 -0.92 -17.77 18.91
CA PHE A 521 -0.21 -16.56 19.32
C PHE A 521 -0.52 -16.28 20.80
N HIS A 522 -0.15 -17.20 21.69
CA HIS A 522 0.05 -16.89 23.09
C HIS A 522 1.53 -16.53 23.23
N MET A 523 1.88 -15.32 22.82
CA MET A 523 2.97 -14.61 23.47
C MET A 523 2.34 -13.98 24.73
N PRO A 524 2.56 -14.53 25.94
CA PRO A 524 2.14 -13.88 27.17
C PRO A 524 2.57 -12.41 27.13
N ARG A 525 1.72 -11.49 27.61
CA ARG A 525 2.06 -10.06 27.77
C ARG A 525 3.40 -9.87 28.53
N ASP A 526 3.83 -10.89 29.28
CA ASP A 526 5.05 -10.91 30.09
C ASP A 526 6.28 -11.58 29.43
N VAL A 527 6.18 -12.07 28.19
CA VAL A 527 7.38 -12.59 27.50
C VAL A 527 8.20 -11.40 27.00
N VAL A 528 9.25 -11.10 27.77
CA VAL A 528 10.38 -10.26 27.38
C VAL A 528 10.73 -10.58 25.93
N VAL A 529 10.65 -9.57 25.06
CA VAL A 529 11.18 -9.59 23.69
C VAL A 529 12.47 -10.38 23.74
N ARG A 530 12.55 -11.52 23.03
CA ARG A 530 13.78 -12.32 22.98
C ARG A 530 14.93 -11.36 22.81
N THR A 531 15.93 -11.44 23.68
CA THR A 531 17.10 -10.58 23.51
C THR A 531 17.60 -10.76 22.07
N PRO A 532 18.17 -9.72 21.43
CA PRO A 532 18.70 -9.84 20.08
C PRO A 532 19.65 -11.04 19.90
N GLU A 533 20.24 -11.54 20.98
CA GLU A 533 21.08 -12.75 21.02
C GLU A 533 20.29 -14.06 21.03
N GLU A 534 19.18 -14.16 21.77
CA GLU A 534 18.28 -15.33 21.78
C GLU A 534 17.57 -15.52 20.44
N GLY A 535 17.11 -14.42 19.83
CA GLY A 535 16.58 -14.47 18.48
C GLY A 535 17.64 -14.91 17.46
N ARG A 536 18.88 -14.42 17.58
CA ARG A 536 20.02 -14.82 16.74
C ARG A 536 20.36 -16.31 16.90
N SER A 537 20.28 -16.84 18.11
CA SER A 537 20.52 -18.26 18.41
C SER A 537 19.43 -19.18 17.83
N ALA A 538 18.16 -18.75 17.91
CA ALA A 538 17.04 -19.48 17.34
C ALA A 538 17.11 -19.59 15.82
N LEU A 539 17.53 -18.52 15.12
CA LEU A 539 17.75 -18.56 13.67
C LEU A 539 18.87 -19.53 13.29
N ARG A 540 20.04 -19.46 13.94
CA ARG A 540 21.20 -20.32 13.62
C ARG A 540 20.90 -21.82 13.65
N ASN A 541 19.89 -22.24 14.43
CA ASN A 541 19.57 -23.64 14.68
C ASN A 541 18.38 -24.17 13.88
N THR A 542 17.77 -23.38 12.99
CA THR A 542 16.67 -23.93 12.17
C THR A 542 17.21 -24.77 11.00
N GLU A 543 16.63 -25.96 10.78
CA GLU A 543 16.99 -26.88 9.68
C GLU A 543 16.91 -26.21 8.29
N TYR A 544 16.12 -25.14 8.17
CA TYR A 544 15.87 -24.38 6.95
C TYR A 544 17.13 -23.66 6.42
N PHE A 545 18.04 -23.23 7.30
CA PHE A 545 19.31 -22.60 6.89
C PHE A 545 20.29 -23.57 6.22
N GLY A 546 20.08 -24.89 6.34
CA GLY A 546 20.89 -25.91 5.67
C GLY A 546 20.54 -26.08 4.19
N LYS A 547 19.33 -25.69 3.76
CA LYS A 547 18.85 -25.83 2.37
C LYS A 547 19.40 -24.76 1.42
N CYS A 548 19.86 -23.62 1.93
CA CYS A 548 20.45 -22.52 1.15
C CYS A 548 22.00 -22.60 1.11
N SER A 549 22.58 -23.75 0.79
CA SER A 549 24.04 -23.92 0.68
C SER A 549 24.57 -23.69 -0.75
N VAL A 550 25.89 -23.52 -0.90
CA VAL A 550 26.61 -23.10 -2.13
C VAL A 550 26.27 -23.95 -3.36
N ASP A 551 25.90 -25.22 -3.17
CA ASP A 551 25.54 -26.18 -4.22
C ASP A 551 24.03 -26.49 -4.28
N GLY A 552 23.20 -25.79 -3.50
CA GLY A 552 21.77 -26.04 -3.39
C GLY A 552 20.95 -25.42 -4.52
N GLU A 553 20.02 -26.19 -5.07
CA GLU A 553 18.91 -25.64 -5.88
C GLU A 553 18.08 -24.66 -5.02
N PRO A 554 17.52 -23.59 -5.60
CA PRO A 554 16.63 -22.68 -4.87
C PRO A 554 15.47 -23.47 -4.23
N PRO A 555 14.94 -23.03 -3.07
CA PRO A 555 13.87 -23.73 -2.38
C PRO A 555 12.66 -23.97 -3.28
N SER A 556 12.24 -25.23 -3.40
CA SER A 556 11.10 -25.63 -4.22
C SER A 556 9.78 -25.14 -3.61
N LEU A 557 8.69 -25.09 -4.39
CA LEU A 557 7.36 -24.73 -3.88
C LEU A 557 6.94 -25.52 -2.62
N MET A 558 7.35 -26.80 -2.52
CA MET A 558 7.06 -27.64 -1.35
C MET A 558 7.75 -27.16 -0.09
N ASP A 559 8.85 -26.43 -0.20
CA ASP A 559 9.57 -25.88 0.94
C ASP A 559 8.87 -24.64 1.53
N TRP A 560 7.95 -24.00 0.79
CA TRP A 560 7.21 -22.80 1.23
C TRP A 560 5.87 -23.10 1.90
N LYS A 561 5.31 -24.30 1.69
CA LYS A 561 4.12 -24.79 2.39
C LYS A 561 4.45 -25.12 3.85
#